data_AF-A0A2D7V7L5-F1
#
_entry.id   AF-A0A2D7V7L5-F1
#
_cell.length_a   1.000
_cell.length_b   1.000
_cell.length_c   1.000
_cell.angle_alpha   90.00
_cell.angle_beta   90.00
_cell.angle_gamma   90.00
#
_symmetry.space_group_name_H-M   'P 1'
#
loop_
_entity.id
_entity.type
_entity.pdbx_description
1 polymer ?
#
loop_
_entity_poly.entity_id
_entity_poly.type
_entity_poly.pdbx_seq_one_letter_code
_entity_poly.pdbx_strand_id
1 'polypeptide(L)' 'ETFEGLTLFVRGGKSGYLRTEHLAQVGKHFPNSKVEVLPEAGHDLHVEDRPGFIRVVREFLALV' A
#
# COMPACT_ATOMS: atom_id res chain seq x y z
N GLU A 1 16.25 -7.05 -8.82
CA GLU A 1 16.59 -7.39 -7.42
C GLU A 1 15.30 -7.57 -6.63
N THR A 2 15.32 -8.35 -5.55
CA THR A 2 14.16 -8.74 -4.74
C THR A 2 14.44 -8.33 -3.29
N PHE A 3 13.46 -7.72 -2.62
CA PHE A 3 13.51 -7.36 -1.21
C PHE A 3 12.62 -8.31 -0.40
N GLU A 4 13.21 -9.04 0.53
CA GLU A 4 12.50 -10.07 1.32
C GLU A 4 11.87 -9.52 2.61
N GLY A 5 12.07 -8.26 2.96
CA GLY A 5 11.47 -7.67 4.15
C GLY A 5 9.95 -7.49 4.02
N LEU A 6 9.27 -7.47 5.17
CA LEU A 6 7.86 -7.09 5.23
C LEU A 6 7.68 -5.70 4.58
N THR A 7 6.73 -5.61 3.65
CA THR A 7 6.50 -4.38 2.88
C THR A 7 5.01 -4.07 2.80
N LEU A 8 4.62 -2.85 3.17
CA LEU A 8 3.25 -2.36 2.99
C LEU A 8 3.20 -1.40 1.81
N PHE A 9 2.36 -1.71 0.82
CA PHE A 9 1.93 -0.76 -0.19
C PHE A 9 0.55 -0.23 0.18
N VAL A 10 0.37 1.09 0.19
CA VAL A 10 -0.94 1.72 0.42
C VAL A 10 -1.29 2.54 -0.81
N ARG A 11 -2.49 2.35 -1.37
CA ARG A 11 -2.99 3.16 -2.50
C ARG A 11 -4.40 3.67 -2.27
N GLY A 12 -4.71 4.82 -2.86
CA GLY A 12 -6.08 5.28 -3.02
C GLY A 12 -6.83 4.49 -4.10
N GLY A 13 -8.10 4.20 -3.85
CA GLY A 13 -8.99 3.54 -4.81
C GLY A 13 -9.27 4.39 -6.05
N LYS A 14 -9.28 5.72 -5.90
CA LYS A 14 -9.45 6.70 -6.98
C LYS A 14 -8.13 7.15 -7.61
N SER A 15 -7.00 6.61 -7.14
CA SER A 15 -5.67 6.94 -7.67
C SER A 15 -5.36 6.20 -8.96
N GLY A 16 -4.76 6.90 -9.93
CA GLY A 16 -4.20 6.33 -11.16
C GLY A 16 -2.86 5.59 -10.96
N TYR A 17 -2.32 5.58 -9.74
CA TYR A 17 -1.05 4.94 -9.38
C TYR A 17 -1.26 3.57 -8.72
N LEU A 18 -0.22 2.73 -8.75
CA LEU A 18 -0.26 1.34 -8.25
C LEU A 18 -1.48 0.54 -8.76
N ARG A 19 -1.77 0.65 -10.07
CA ARG A 19 -2.85 -0.08 -10.75
C ARG A 19 -2.69 -1.59 -10.61
N THR A 20 -3.78 -2.32 -10.87
CA THR A 20 -3.83 -3.80 -10.78
C THR A 20 -2.74 -4.47 -11.62
N GLU A 21 -2.41 -3.93 -12.79
CA GLU A 21 -1.32 -4.41 -13.65
C GLU A 21 0.08 -4.35 -13.02
N HIS A 22 0.29 -3.47 -12.04
CA HIS A 22 1.57 -3.36 -11.33
C HIS A 22 1.72 -4.43 -10.23
N LEU A 23 0.62 -5.06 -9.78
CA LEU A 23 0.66 -6.00 -8.65
C LEU A 23 1.53 -7.24 -8.93
N ALA A 24 1.61 -7.66 -10.19
CA ALA A 24 2.52 -8.74 -10.60
C ALA A 24 3.99 -8.36 -10.39
N GLN A 25 4.36 -7.10 -10.70
CA GLN A 25 5.71 -6.60 -10.45
C GLN A 25 5.98 -6.39 -8.96
N VAL A 26 4.98 -5.92 -8.20
CA VAL A 26 5.07 -5.82 -6.73
C VAL A 26 5.41 -7.18 -6.13
N GLY A 27 4.67 -8.24 -6.46
CA GLY A 27 4.94 -9.59 -5.94
C GLY A 27 6.30 -10.14 -6.36
N LYS A 28 6.77 -9.80 -7.57
CA LYS A 28 8.11 -10.22 -8.05
C LYS A 28 9.26 -9.58 -7.25
N HIS A 29 9.13 -8.30 -6.90
CA HIS A 29 10.18 -7.54 -6.24
C HIS A 29 10.04 -7.51 -4.71
N PHE A 30 8.83 -7.69 -4.19
CA PHE A 30 8.48 -7.63 -2.77
C PHE A 30 7.58 -8.84 -2.43
N PRO A 31 8.12 -10.07 -2.38
CA PRO A 31 7.34 -11.29 -2.14
C PRO A 31 6.60 -11.28 -0.79
N ASN A 32 7.13 -10.59 0.22
CA ASN A 32 6.52 -10.45 1.54
C ASN A 32 5.74 -9.13 1.68
N SER A 33 5.00 -8.76 0.64
CA SER A 33 4.23 -7.51 0.61
C SER A 33 2.74 -7.69 0.88
N LYS A 34 2.14 -6.65 1.46
CA LYS A 34 0.70 -6.45 1.56
C LYS A 34 0.31 -5.19 0.79
N VAL A 35 -0.82 -5.23 0.10
CA VAL A 35 -1.38 -4.07 -0.59
C VAL A 35 -2.70 -3.70 0.09
N GLU A 36 -2.76 -2.49 0.63
CA GLU A 36 -3.95 -1.90 1.24
C GLU A 36 -4.55 -0.82 0.31
N VAL A 37 -5.87 -0.80 0.23
CA VAL A 37 -6.61 0.16 -0.61
C VAL A 37 -7.50 1.02 0.27
N LEU A 38 -7.35 2.33 0.19
CA LEU A 38 -8.23 3.33 0.79
C LEU A 38 -9.25 3.75 -0.28
N PRO A 39 -10.48 3.18 -0.29
CA PRO A 39 -11.34 3.20 -1.49
C PRO A 39 -11.69 4.61 -1.96
N GLU A 40 -11.94 5.52 -1.02
CA GLU A 40 -12.42 6.87 -1.31
C GLU A 40 -11.31 7.88 -1.61
N ALA A 41 -10.05 7.54 -1.36
CA ALA A 41 -8.90 8.42 -1.55
C ALA A 41 -8.32 8.36 -2.98
N GLY A 42 -7.81 9.50 -3.44
CA GLY A 42 -7.00 9.70 -4.63
C GLY A 42 -5.51 9.46 -4.38
N HIS A 43 -4.66 10.29 -4.99
CA HIS A 43 -3.20 10.12 -4.88
C HIS A 43 -2.69 10.50 -3.48
N ASP A 44 -3.25 11.56 -2.90
CA ASP A 44 -2.79 12.13 -1.64
C ASP A 44 -3.52 11.49 -0.46
N LEU A 45 -3.55 10.15 -0.43
CA LEU A 45 -4.30 9.34 0.54
C LEU A 45 -4.01 9.65 2.02
N HIS A 46 -2.82 10.17 2.32
CA HIS A 46 -2.42 10.58 3.66
C HIS A 46 -3.09 11.90 4.11
N VAL A 47 -3.55 12.71 3.15
CA VAL A 47 -4.37 13.91 3.35
C VAL A 47 -5.86 13.58 3.21
N GLU A 48 -6.22 12.88 2.13
CA GLU A 48 -7.61 12.58 1.75
C GLU A 48 -8.31 11.59 2.71
N ASP A 49 -7.58 10.58 3.22
CA ASP A 49 -8.04 9.66 4.26
C ASP A 49 -6.95 9.46 5.32
N ARG A 50 -6.61 10.54 6.02
CA ARG A 50 -5.64 10.53 7.12
C ARG A 50 -5.94 9.45 8.18
N PRO A 51 -7.19 9.28 8.68
CA PRO A 51 -7.48 8.23 9.66
C PRO A 51 -7.22 6.83 9.14
N GLY A 52 -7.64 6.54 7.90
CA GLY A 52 -7.41 5.26 7.24
C GLY A 52 -5.93 4.97 7.03
N PHE A 53 -5.17 5.96 6.53
CA PHE A 53 -3.73 5.86 6.33
C PHE A 53 -2.98 5.57 7.64
N ILE A 54 -3.27 6.33 8.71
CA ILE A 54 -2.61 6.14 10.02
C ILE A 54 -2.93 4.75 10.59
N ARG A 55 -4.16 4.26 10.42
CA ARG A 55 -4.56 2.92 10.88
C ARG A 55 -3.70 1.84 10.21
N VAL A 56 -3.66 1.80 8.87
CA VAL A 56 -2.93 0.75 8.14
C VAL A 56 -1.42 0.80 8.40
N VAL A 57 -0.85 2.00 8.54
CA VAL A 57 0.58 2.15 8.89
C VAL A 57 0.85 1.64 10.30
N ARG A 58 0.00 1.96 11.30
CA ARG A 58 0.18 1.46 12.67
C ARG A 58 0.04 -0.05 12.77
N GLU A 59 -0.94 -0.63 12.07
CA GLU A 59 -1.13 -2.07 12.00
C GLU A 59 0.11 -2.77 11.43
N PHE A 60 0.71 -2.21 10.38
CA PHE A 60 1.95 -2.75 9.82
C PHE A 60 3.15 -2.61 10.76
N LEU A 61 3.31 -1.44 11.39
CA LEU A 61 4.40 -1.21 12.34
C LEU A 61 4.31 -2.08 13.61
N ALA A 62 3.15 -2.66 13.91
CA ALA A 62 2.98 -3.61 15.00
C ALA A 62 3.36 -5.06 14.63
N LEU A 63 3.62 -5.35 13.35
CA LEU A 63 4.04 -6.67 12.86
C LEU A 63 5.56 -6.84 12.80
N VAL A 64 6.30 -5.73 12.85
CA VAL A 64 7.77 -5.67 12.82
C VAL A 64 8.34 -5.51 14.23
#